data_AF-A0A3C0IP68-F1
#
_entry.id   AF-A0A3C0IP68-F1
#
_cell.length_a   1.000
_cell.length_b   1.000
_cell.length_c   1.000
_cell.angle_alpha   90.00
_cell.angle_beta   90.00
_cell.angle_gamma   90.00
#
_symmetry.space_group_name_H-M   'P 1'
#
loop_
_entity.id
_entity.type
_entity.pdbx_description
1 polymer ?
#
loop_
_entity_poly.entity_id
_entity_poly.type
_entity_poly.pdbx_seq_one_letter_code
_entity_poly.pdbx_strand_id
1 'polypeptide(L)'
;NIDMKANADLPFASTLCGSCTNVCPVKIDIHNQLWKWRQRIVQEGYDATSKKVAMKGMSVVLGNPKWYRLTGKLGRWMIKYFPSLANNPYLNVWAKQRNMPKVPDASFREWYIKNRKKV
;
A
#
# COMPACT_ATOMS: atom_id res chain seq x y z
N ASN A 1 18.30 -19.44 6.80
CA ASN A 1 18.94 -18.45 7.67
C ASN A 1 17.86 -17.88 8.60
N ILE A 2 18.02 -17.97 9.93
CA ILE A 2 16.99 -17.60 10.93
C ILE A 2 17.21 -16.17 11.45
N ASP A 3 18.24 -15.45 10.98
CA ASP A 3 18.50 -14.07 11.40
C ASP A 3 17.28 -13.16 11.13
N MET A 4 16.60 -12.79 12.21
CA MET A 4 15.36 -12.01 12.15
C MET A 4 15.61 -10.55 11.80
N LYS A 5 16.80 -10.02 12.08
CA LYS A 5 17.19 -8.65 11.75
C LYS A 5 17.53 -8.55 10.26
N ALA A 6 18.30 -9.50 9.73
CA ALA A 6 18.67 -9.52 8.32
C ALA A 6 17.49 -9.84 7.39
N ASN A 7 16.49 -10.60 7.86
CA ASN A 7 15.37 -11.10 7.05
C ASN A 7 13.99 -10.57 7.51
N ALA A 8 13.96 -9.43 8.20
CA ALA A 8 12.75 -8.87 8.82
C ALA A 8 11.64 -8.54 7.80
N ASP A 9 11.99 -8.34 6.54
CA ASP A 9 11.09 -7.94 5.45
C ASP A 9 10.40 -9.14 4.77
N LEU A 10 11.00 -10.33 4.78
CA LEU A 10 10.51 -11.50 4.03
C LEU A 10 9.04 -11.84 4.36
N PRO A 11 8.59 -11.89 5.63
CA PRO A 11 7.18 -12.19 5.90
C PRO A 11 6.22 -11.13 5.39
N PHE A 12 6.69 -9.90 5.16
CA PHE A 12 5.90 -8.78 4.64
C PHE A 12 5.75 -8.78 3.12
N ALA A 13 6.53 -9.59 2.39
CA ALA A 13 6.40 -9.75 0.94
C ALA A 13 5.09 -10.46 0.50
N SER A 14 4.47 -11.22 1.39
CA SER A 14 3.18 -11.87 1.13
C SER A 14 2.00 -10.89 1.23
N THR A 15 0.95 -11.09 0.44
CA THR A 15 -0.32 -10.33 0.62
C THR A 15 -1.25 -10.97 1.67
N LEU A 16 -0.86 -12.12 2.23
CA LEU A 16 -1.68 -12.92 3.16
C LEU A 16 -3.04 -13.34 2.58
N CYS A 17 -3.14 -13.58 1.27
CA CYS A 17 -4.39 -13.97 0.60
C CYS A 17 -4.88 -15.40 0.91
N GLY A 18 -4.11 -16.22 1.64
CA GLY A 18 -4.49 -17.59 2.03
C GLY A 18 -4.39 -18.66 0.93
N SER A 19 -4.15 -18.28 -0.33
CA SER A 19 -4.11 -19.21 -1.47
C SER A 19 -3.17 -20.40 -1.25
N CYS A 20 -1.94 -20.15 -0.77
CA CYS A 20 -0.95 -21.20 -0.52
C CYS A 20 -1.44 -22.26 0.49
N THR A 21 -2.15 -21.85 1.55
CA THR A 21 -2.70 -22.79 2.53
C THR A 21 -3.88 -23.57 1.95
N ASN A 22 -4.71 -22.93 1.12
CA ASN A 22 -5.85 -23.57 0.48
C ASN A 22 -5.42 -24.71 -0.45
N VAL A 23 -4.39 -24.48 -1.28
CA VAL A 23 -3.90 -25.47 -2.26
C VAL A 23 -2.97 -26.52 -1.68
N CYS A 24 -2.51 -26.35 -0.43
CA CYS A 24 -1.51 -27.24 0.15
C CYS A 24 -2.10 -28.65 0.43
N PRO A 25 -1.54 -29.72 -0.15
CA PRO A 25 -2.06 -31.08 0.03
C PRO A 25 -1.91 -31.58 1.48
N VAL A 26 -0.88 -31.11 2.19
CA VAL A 26 -0.56 -31.49 3.58
C VAL A 26 -1.03 -30.45 4.61
N LYS A 27 -1.87 -29.49 4.19
CA LYS A 27 -2.53 -28.50 5.07
C LYS A 27 -1.56 -27.64 5.92
N ILE A 28 -0.44 -27.22 5.33
CA ILE A 28 0.46 -26.27 5.97
C ILE A 28 -0.20 -24.89 6.06
N ASP A 29 -0.29 -24.38 7.28
CA ASP A 29 -0.90 -23.09 7.58
C ASP A 29 0.08 -21.90 7.37
N ILE A 30 0.63 -21.80 6.15
CA ILE A 30 1.71 -20.85 5.86
C ILE A 30 1.27 -19.38 6.01
N HIS A 31 0.06 -19.02 5.61
CA HIS A 31 -0.39 -17.62 5.68
C HIS A 31 -0.52 -17.12 7.12
N ASN A 32 -1.08 -17.92 8.04
CA ASN A 32 -1.13 -17.55 9.45
C ASN A 32 0.24 -17.60 10.12
N GLN A 33 1.13 -18.53 9.70
CA GLN A 33 2.51 -18.53 10.17
C GLN A 33 3.23 -17.22 9.80
N LEU A 34 3.10 -16.77 8.54
CA LEU A 34 3.65 -15.48 8.11
C LEU A 34 3.05 -14.31 8.91
N TRP A 35 1.74 -14.34 9.18
CA TRP A 35 1.09 -13.35 10.03
C TRP A 35 1.62 -13.33 11.48
N LYS A 36 1.88 -14.49 12.07
CA LYS A 36 2.51 -14.61 13.41
C LYS A 36 3.94 -14.08 13.39
N TRP A 37 4.71 -14.39 12.35
CA TRP A 37 6.08 -13.86 12.21
C TRP A 37 6.11 -12.34 12.09
N ARG A 38 5.16 -11.72 11.35
CA ARG A 38 5.05 -10.25 11.30
C ARG A 38 4.87 -9.64 12.69
N GLN A 39 4.05 -10.25 13.54
CA GLN A 39 3.83 -9.76 14.90
C GLN A 39 5.09 -9.88 15.74
N ARG A 40 5.77 -11.04 15.70
CA ARG A 40 7.02 -11.25 16.43
C ARG A 40 8.11 -10.25 16.03
N ILE A 41 8.31 -10.05 14.73
CA ILE A 41 9.29 -9.09 14.18
C ILE A 41 9.02 -7.66 14.69
N VAL A 42 7.76 -7.25 14.73
CA VAL A 42 7.37 -5.91 15.21
C VAL A 42 7.53 -5.77 16.72
N GLN A 43 7.17 -6.81 17.49
CA GLN A 43 7.33 -6.86 18.94
C GLN A 43 8.80 -6.80 19.36
N GLU A 44 9.67 -7.51 18.63
CA GLU A 44 11.12 -7.52 18.87
C GLU A 44 11.83 -6.28 18.31
N GLY A 45 11.11 -5.39 17.62
CA GLY A 45 11.64 -4.12 17.13
C GLY A 45 12.56 -4.22 15.91
N TYR A 46 12.50 -5.33 15.17
CA TYR A 46 13.31 -5.54 13.96
C TYR A 46 12.74 -4.85 12.71
N ASP A 47 11.54 -4.28 12.78
CA ASP A 47 10.96 -3.52 11.69
C ASP A 47 11.38 -2.03 11.71
N ALA A 48 11.56 -1.46 10.52
CA ALA A 48 11.99 -0.08 10.38
C ALA A 48 10.95 0.91 10.95
N THR A 49 11.39 1.88 11.75
CA THR A 49 10.53 2.94 12.31
C THR A 49 9.79 3.71 11.22
N SER A 50 10.42 3.95 10.06
CA SER A 50 9.81 4.58 8.90
C SER A 50 8.56 3.84 8.42
N LYS A 51 8.59 2.49 8.44
CA LYS A 51 7.44 1.65 8.11
C LYS A 51 6.32 1.80 9.14
N LYS A 52 6.62 1.81 10.44
CA LYS A 52 5.61 2.04 11.49
C LYS A 52 4.88 3.37 11.29
N VAL A 53 5.64 4.44 11.06
CA VAL A 53 5.10 5.79 10.83
C VAL A 53 4.26 5.82 9.55
N ALA A 54 4.77 5.25 8.45
CA ALA A 54 4.04 5.18 7.19
C ALA A 54 2.70 4.42 7.33
N MET A 55 2.72 3.26 7.98
CA MET A 55 1.50 2.46 8.21
C MET A 55 0.49 3.17 9.10
N LYS A 56 0.94 3.85 10.16
CA LYS A 56 0.06 4.66 11.02
C LYS A 56 -0.58 5.81 10.23
N GLY A 57 0.20 6.50 9.40
CA GLY A 57 -0.31 7.53 8.50
C GLY A 57 -1.34 6.99 7.49
N MET A 58 -1.04 5.85 6.86
CA MET A 58 -1.98 5.17 5.96
C MET A 58 -3.28 4.78 6.67
N SER A 59 -3.21 4.27 7.90
CA SER A 59 -4.40 3.92 8.69
C SER A 59 -5.32 5.12 8.91
N VAL A 60 -4.78 6.29 9.26
CA VAL A 60 -5.56 7.52 9.43
C VAL A 60 -6.21 7.97 8.12
N VAL A 61 -5.46 7.93 7.02
CA VAL A 61 -5.96 8.38 5.71
C VAL A 61 -7.01 7.44 5.15
N LEU A 62 -6.75 6.13 5.15
CA LEU A 62 -7.61 5.12 4.56
C LEU A 62 -8.81 4.77 5.45
N GLY A 63 -8.68 4.89 6.77
CA GLY A 63 -9.74 4.60 7.75
C GLY A 63 -10.79 5.70 7.87
N ASN A 64 -10.55 6.90 7.33
CA ASN A 64 -11.49 8.03 7.44
C ASN A 64 -11.87 8.58 6.06
N PRO A 65 -13.16 8.51 5.66
CA PRO A 65 -13.61 9.00 4.35
C PRO A 65 -13.32 10.47 4.07
N LYS A 66 -13.29 11.34 5.10
CA LYS A 66 -12.96 12.77 4.92
C LYS A 66 -11.50 12.94 4.56
N TRP A 67 -10.60 12.29 5.32
CA TRP A 67 -9.16 12.34 5.06
C TRP A 67 -8.80 11.71 3.71
N TYR A 68 -9.37 10.54 3.39
CA TYR A 68 -9.18 9.88 2.10
C TYR A 68 -9.52 10.80 0.91
N ARG A 69 -10.65 11.52 1.00
CA ARG A 69 -11.08 12.45 -0.06
C ARG A 69 -10.14 13.65 -0.18
N LEU A 70 -9.77 14.24 0.95
CA LEU A 70 -8.90 15.40 0.98
C LEU A 70 -7.51 15.07 0.41
N THR A 71 -6.87 14.02 0.94
CA THR A 71 -5.53 13.60 0.48
C THR A 71 -5.57 13.12 -0.97
N GLY A 72 -6.64 12.43 -1.40
CA GLY A 72 -6.82 12.04 -2.79
C GLY A 72 -6.94 13.23 -3.75
N LYS A 73 -7.64 14.31 -3.34
CA LYS A 73 -7.74 15.55 -4.12
C LYS A 73 -6.41 16.30 -4.18
N LEU A 74 -5.73 16.42 -3.04
CA LEU A 74 -4.40 17.04 -2.94
C LEU A 74 -3.36 16.27 -3.75
N GLY A 75 -3.34 14.93 -3.67
CA GLY A 75 -2.42 14.10 -4.45
C GLY A 75 -2.64 14.25 -5.95
N ARG A 76 -3.90 14.29 -6.40
CA ARG A 76 -4.23 14.53 -7.81
C ARG A 76 -3.78 15.91 -8.29
N TRP A 77 -4.00 16.94 -7.47
CA TRP A 77 -3.51 18.30 -7.72
C TRP A 77 -1.98 18.32 -7.82
N MET A 78 -1.27 17.73 -6.86
CA MET A 78 0.19 17.64 -6.84
C MET A 78 0.75 17.00 -8.10
N ILE A 79 0.22 15.84 -8.53
CA ILE A 79 0.74 15.15 -9.72
C ILE A 79 0.38 15.93 -11.01
N LYS A 80 -0.74 16.65 -11.05
CA LYS A 80 -1.14 17.47 -12.20
C LYS A 80 -0.21 18.67 -12.41
N TYR A 81 0.20 19.36 -11.35
CA TYR A 81 1.05 20.56 -11.43
C TYR A 81 2.55 20.27 -11.30
N PHE A 82 2.91 19.15 -10.67
CA PHE A 82 4.29 18.72 -10.48
C PHE A 82 4.48 17.27 -11.00
N PRO A 83 4.31 17.04 -12.31
CA PRO A 83 4.34 15.68 -12.89
C PRO A 83 5.70 14.99 -12.75
N SER A 84 6.78 15.76 -12.62
CA SER A 84 8.13 15.23 -12.38
C SER A 84 8.22 14.45 -11.06
N LEU A 85 7.42 14.79 -10.04
CA LEU A 85 7.41 14.03 -8.77
C LEU A 85 6.92 12.59 -8.97
N ALA A 86 6.03 12.36 -9.93
CA ALA A 86 5.49 11.03 -10.21
C ALA A 86 6.24 10.29 -11.32
N ASN A 87 6.75 11.01 -12.33
CA ASN A 87 7.35 10.41 -13.54
C ASN A 87 8.88 10.39 -13.56
N ASN A 88 9.56 10.99 -12.58
CA ASN A 88 11.01 10.99 -12.54
C ASN A 88 11.55 9.65 -11.97
N PRO A 89 12.31 8.85 -12.74
CA PRO A 89 12.87 7.56 -12.29
C PRO A 89 13.87 7.65 -11.12
N TYR A 90 14.45 8.83 -10.91
CA TYR A 90 15.37 9.10 -9.79
C TYR A 90 14.63 9.34 -8.47
N LEU A 91 13.40 9.87 -8.54
CA LEU A 91 12.57 10.14 -7.36
C LEU A 91 11.55 9.03 -7.10
N ASN A 92 11.07 8.39 -8.16
CA ASN A 92 10.06 7.35 -8.10
C ASN A 92 10.57 6.07 -8.78
N VAL A 93 10.90 5.06 -7.98
CA VAL A 93 11.34 3.75 -8.48
C VAL A 93 10.28 3.09 -9.38
N TRP A 94 8.99 3.35 -9.15
CA TRP A 94 7.91 2.83 -9.99
C TRP A 94 7.97 3.38 -11.43
N ALA A 95 8.46 4.62 -11.59
CA ALA A 95 8.60 5.27 -12.89
C ALA A 95 9.79 4.74 -13.73
N LYS A 96 10.68 3.91 -13.15
CA LYS A 96 11.80 3.31 -13.90
C LYS A 96 11.34 2.40 -15.04
N GLN A 97 10.20 1.74 -14.87
CA GLN A 97 9.68 0.74 -15.82
C GLN A 97 8.26 1.06 -16.29
N ARG A 98 7.65 2.15 -15.81
CA ARG A 98 6.23 2.48 -16.08
C ARG A 98 6.06 3.98 -16.32
N ASN A 99 5.27 4.30 -17.35
CA ASN A 99 4.82 5.68 -17.59
C ASN A 99 3.52 5.93 -16.85
N MET A 100 3.38 7.07 -16.15
CA MET A 100 2.08 7.43 -15.59
C MET A 100 1.12 7.88 -16.70
N PRO A 101 -0.17 7.48 -16.63
CA PRO A 101 -1.19 8.02 -17.49
C PRO A 101 -1.44 9.50 -17.18
N LYS A 102 -2.09 10.22 -18.11
CA LYS A 102 -2.55 11.58 -17.88
C LYS A 102 -3.46 11.62 -16.66
N VAL A 103 -3.18 12.55 -15.74
CA VAL A 103 -3.99 12.71 -14.52
C VAL A 103 -5.41 13.15 -14.92
N PRO A 104 -6.47 12.44 -14.48
CA PRO A 104 -7.84 12.82 -14.79
C PRO A 104 -8.26 14.04 -13.96
N ASP A 105 -9.19 14.84 -14.46
CA ASP A 105 -9.64 16.08 -13.78
C ASP A 105 -10.48 15.81 -12.52
N ALA A 106 -11.08 14.64 -12.41
CA ALA A 106 -11.90 14.23 -11.27
C ALA A 106 -11.54 12.80 -10.83
N SER A 107 -11.78 12.51 -9.56
CA SER A 107 -11.84 11.14 -9.06
C SER A 107 -13.05 10.41 -9.63
N PHE A 108 -12.99 9.07 -9.67
CA PHE A 108 -14.14 8.26 -10.08
C PHE A 108 -15.41 8.60 -9.30
N ARG A 109 -15.30 8.85 -7.99
CA ARG A 109 -16.43 9.22 -7.13
C ARG A 109 -17.03 10.57 -7.52
N GLU A 110 -16.22 11.59 -7.75
CA GLU A 110 -16.70 12.92 -8.19
C GLU A 110 -17.39 12.82 -9.55
N TRP A 111 -16.78 12.09 -10.48
CA TRP A 111 -17.41 11.77 -11.75
C TRP A 111 -18.74 11.04 -11.56
N TYR A 112 -18.79 10.02 -10.70
CA TYR A 112 -20.00 9.23 -10.45
C TYR A 112 -21.14 10.09 -9.89
N ILE A 113 -20.85 10.93 -8.89
CA ILE A 113 -21.84 11.85 -8.29
C ILE A 113 -22.35 12.87 -9.31
N LYS A 114 -21.49 13.35 -10.22
CA LYS A 114 -21.86 14.33 -11.24
C LYS A 114 -22.70 13.71 -12.38
N ASN A 115 -22.40 12.47 -12.76
CA ASN A 115 -22.92 11.88 -14.01
C ASN A 115 -24.07 10.88 -13.80
N ARG A 116 -24.27 10.36 -12.60
CA ARG A 116 -25.40 9.47 -12.30
C ARG A 116 -26.54 10.29 -11.71
N LYS A 117 -27.72 10.26 -12.35
CA LYS A 117 -28.97 10.75 -11.75
C LYS A 117 -29.14 10.04 -10.40
N LYS A 118 -29.51 10.77 -9.36
CA LYS A 118 -30.06 10.17 -8.15
C LYS A 118 -31.31 9.42 -8.61
N VAL A 119 -31.23 8.09 -8.62
CA VAL A 119 -32.42 7.24 -8.73
C VAL A 119 -33.20 7.40 -7.43
#